data_AF-A0A4V0X660-F1
#
_entry.id   AF-A0A4V0X660-F1
#
_cell.length_a   1.000
_cell.length_b   1.000
_cell.length_c   1.000
_cell.angle_alpha   90.00
_cell.angle_beta   90.00
_cell.angle_gamma   90.00
#
_symmetry.space_group_name_H-M   'P 1'
#
loop_
_entity.id
_entity.type
_entity.pdbx_description
1 polymer ?
#
loop_
_entity_poly.entity_id
_entity_poly.type
_entity_poly.pdbx_seq_one_letter_code
_entity_poly.pdbx_strand_id
1 'polypeptide(L)'
;MYLYNLNNNYRKKILRQTIAAIENNYPANDFIISYADFLKNRDYVGHCQFNPKLYENMLRLTYYAWKSKKRISRLSLLQKLKEYYHGGLKSKPKEYLRTDKAVTEQSGKLLFGIFRKTFEESAYILDNQLEQAQSISNNLLINMEIPASGIEWLCSHAEESKLILNRVLRYPVKSDDISSWAKANYTNNAFRNRRAELISWIIDKDPLFEIDEQTMIEDFTFISKSNINAIVEYNTVLEANEIIMKDLGDVLKRKGNNSFLNPYAEEWQINLERPNLHLYDTPHGSSAQHIPGGLMAVPEYEELEADFYSKRQHLMRKTMIWAITYSRIDNHHKFILLKKYYDGRTFPSLLISGKKTKNVELLKWILNLQ
;
A
#
# COMPACT_ATOMS: atom_id res chain seq x y z
N MET A 1 -32.14 -15.29 -21.22
CA MET A 1 -32.98 -16.33 -20.57
C MET A 1 -32.21 -17.00 -19.40
N TYR A 2 -31.79 -16.22 -18.39
CA TYR A 2 -31.01 -16.70 -17.22
C TYR A 2 -31.41 -16.04 -15.88
N LEU A 3 -32.51 -15.27 -15.84
CA LEU A 3 -32.96 -14.55 -14.63
C LEU A 3 -34.01 -15.31 -13.79
N TYR A 4 -34.48 -16.47 -14.26
CA TYR A 4 -35.67 -17.12 -13.70
C TYR A 4 -35.48 -17.86 -12.36
N ASN A 5 -34.23 -18.17 -11.97
CA ASN A 5 -33.90 -18.86 -10.70
C ASN A 5 -33.17 -17.97 -9.66
N LEU A 6 -33.32 -16.65 -9.74
CA LEU A 6 -32.76 -15.75 -8.73
C LEU A 6 -33.77 -15.51 -7.60
N ASN A 7 -33.32 -15.74 -6.36
CA ASN A 7 -34.05 -15.43 -5.12
C ASN A 7 -34.69 -14.02 -5.20
N ASN A 8 -35.96 -13.88 -4.79
CA ASN A 8 -36.72 -12.63 -4.87
C ASN A 8 -35.98 -11.43 -4.23
N ASN A 9 -35.22 -11.68 -3.16
CA ASN A 9 -34.38 -10.66 -2.52
C ASN A 9 -33.23 -10.16 -3.41
N TYR A 10 -32.62 -11.05 -4.20
CA TYR A 10 -31.56 -10.68 -5.14
C TYR A 10 -32.11 -9.85 -6.29
N ARG A 11 -33.29 -10.20 -6.83
CA ARG A 11 -33.97 -9.39 -7.85
C ARG A 11 -34.30 -8.00 -7.34
N LYS A 12 -34.85 -7.88 -6.13
CA LYS A 12 -35.16 -6.60 -5.49
C LYS A 12 -33.91 -5.74 -5.29
N LYS A 13 -32.78 -6.37 -4.92
CA LYS A 13 -31.48 -5.70 -4.80
C LYS A 13 -31.01 -5.12 -6.14
N ILE A 14 -30.99 -5.93 -7.21
CA ILE A 14 -30.59 -5.47 -8.54
C ILE A 14 -31.48 -4.30 -9.00
N LEU A 15 -32.80 -4.43 -8.87
CA LEU A 15 -33.73 -3.37 -9.27
C LEU A 15 -33.43 -2.06 -8.55
N ARG A 16 -33.19 -2.09 -7.24
CA ARG A 16 -32.83 -0.89 -6.46
C ARG A 16 -31.52 -0.26 -6.92
N GLN A 17 -30.51 -1.08 -7.19
CA GLN A 17 -29.22 -0.60 -7.71
C GLN A 17 -29.38 0.05 -9.08
N THR A 18 -30.12 -0.59 -9.99
CA THR A 18 -30.39 -0.08 -11.33
C THR A 18 -31.18 1.23 -11.28
N ILE A 19 -32.24 1.30 -10.47
CA ILE A 19 -33.03 2.53 -10.28
C ILE A 19 -32.14 3.66 -9.74
N ALA A 20 -31.39 3.42 -8.65
CA ALA A 20 -30.52 4.43 -8.07
C ALA A 20 -29.45 4.93 -9.05
N ALA A 21 -28.91 4.04 -9.90
CA ALA A 21 -27.93 4.40 -10.91
C ALA A 21 -28.51 5.21 -12.08
N ILE A 22 -29.79 4.97 -12.43
CA ILE A 22 -30.52 5.73 -13.46
C ILE A 22 -30.93 7.10 -12.92
N GLU A 23 -31.58 7.12 -11.76
CA GLU A 23 -32.04 8.36 -11.13
C GLU A 23 -30.85 9.24 -10.72
N ASN A 24 -29.76 8.61 -10.26
CA ASN A 24 -28.53 9.29 -9.84
C ASN A 24 -28.85 10.48 -8.91
N ASN A 25 -29.70 10.22 -7.90
CA ASN A 25 -30.18 11.27 -7.00
C ASN A 25 -29.07 11.77 -6.08
N TYR A 26 -29.16 13.04 -5.69
CA TYR A 26 -28.37 13.61 -4.60
C TYR A 26 -29.02 13.23 -3.26
N PRO A 27 -28.40 12.35 -2.46
CA PRO A 27 -29.04 11.85 -1.24
C PRO A 27 -29.11 12.95 -0.18
N ALA A 28 -30.14 12.90 0.67
CA ALA A 28 -30.26 13.78 1.82
C ALA A 28 -29.09 13.59 2.80
N ASN A 29 -28.79 14.63 3.59
CA ASN A 29 -27.67 14.60 4.53
C ASN A 29 -27.80 13.50 5.60
N ASP A 30 -29.03 13.21 5.99
CA ASP A 30 -29.44 12.24 7.02
C ASP A 30 -29.76 10.84 6.44
N PHE A 31 -29.49 10.59 5.17
CA PHE A 31 -29.84 9.34 4.49
C PHE A 31 -29.27 8.07 5.16
N ILE A 32 -28.11 8.18 5.82
CA ILE A 32 -27.54 7.15 6.70
C ILE A 32 -26.95 7.84 7.94
N ILE A 33 -27.60 7.67 9.09
CA ILE A 33 -27.09 8.13 10.40
C ILE A 33 -26.81 6.95 11.32
N SER A 34 -27.62 5.89 11.24
CA SER A 34 -27.48 4.70 12.08
C SER A 34 -27.03 3.47 11.31
N TYR A 35 -26.63 2.43 12.04
CA TYR A 35 -26.32 1.13 11.43
C TYR A 35 -27.56 0.46 10.80
N ALA A 36 -28.77 0.76 11.30
CA ALA A 36 -30.01 0.26 10.71
C ALA A 36 -30.26 0.89 9.33
N ASP A 37 -30.04 2.20 9.20
CA ASP A 37 -30.12 2.91 7.92
C ASP A 37 -29.09 2.36 6.94
N PHE A 38 -27.86 2.14 7.43
CA PHE A 38 -26.80 1.51 6.64
C PHE A 38 -27.24 0.15 6.10
N LEU A 39 -27.78 -0.76 6.93
CA LEU A 39 -28.23 -2.06 6.46
C LEU A 39 -29.34 -1.97 5.41
N LYS A 40 -30.25 -0.99 5.54
CA LYS A 40 -31.33 -0.74 4.59
C LYS A 40 -30.83 -0.22 3.23
N ASN A 41 -29.76 0.59 3.25
CA ASN A 41 -29.35 1.41 2.10
C ASN A 41 -27.99 1.02 1.49
N ARG A 42 -27.18 0.18 2.15
CA ARG A 42 -25.81 -0.19 1.74
C ARG A 42 -25.69 -0.78 0.34
N ASP A 43 -26.74 -1.44 -0.13
CA ASP A 43 -26.69 -2.14 -1.42
C ASP A 43 -26.75 -1.18 -2.60
N TYR A 44 -27.29 0.03 -2.43
CA TYR A 44 -27.50 0.96 -3.54
C TYR A 44 -26.94 2.38 -3.31
N VAL A 45 -26.53 2.74 -2.09
CA VAL A 45 -25.91 4.06 -1.79
C VAL A 45 -24.71 4.39 -2.68
N GLY A 46 -23.93 3.37 -3.10
CA GLY A 46 -22.80 3.54 -4.00
C GLY A 46 -23.18 4.00 -5.42
N HIS A 47 -24.46 3.98 -5.78
CA HIS A 47 -24.99 4.43 -7.07
C HIS A 47 -25.63 5.83 -7.01
N CYS A 48 -25.72 6.44 -5.84
CA CYS A 48 -26.19 7.83 -5.68
C CYS A 48 -25.06 8.84 -5.95
N GLN A 49 -25.42 10.12 -6.17
CA GLN A 49 -24.43 11.19 -6.23
C GLN A 49 -23.70 11.35 -4.89
N PHE A 50 -22.46 11.81 -4.94
CA PHE A 50 -21.66 12.02 -3.74
C PHE A 50 -22.10 13.28 -2.99
N ASN A 51 -22.68 13.06 -1.81
CA ASN A 51 -22.93 14.07 -0.79
C ASN A 51 -21.82 13.99 0.30
N PRO A 52 -21.00 15.05 0.48
CA PRO A 52 -19.95 15.10 1.51
C PRO A 52 -20.47 14.92 2.94
N LYS A 53 -21.66 15.44 3.26
CA LYS A 53 -22.22 15.35 4.61
C LYS A 53 -22.66 13.91 4.92
N LEU A 54 -23.27 13.24 3.95
CA LEU A 54 -23.57 11.81 4.08
C LEU A 54 -22.29 10.98 4.26
N TYR A 55 -21.22 11.31 3.52
CA TYR A 55 -19.93 10.63 3.68
C TYR A 55 -19.35 10.82 5.09
N GLU A 56 -19.37 12.05 5.62
CA GLU A 56 -18.96 12.32 7.01
C GLU A 56 -19.81 11.51 8.01
N ASN A 57 -21.12 11.43 7.81
CA ASN A 57 -22.00 10.63 8.67
C ASN A 57 -21.66 9.14 8.63
N MET A 58 -21.37 8.59 7.45
CA MET A 58 -20.88 7.20 7.32
C MET A 58 -19.52 6.99 7.98
N LEU A 59 -18.62 7.97 7.92
CA LEU A 59 -17.33 7.94 8.62
C LEU A 59 -17.53 7.95 10.13
N ARG A 60 -18.38 8.85 10.66
CA ARG A 60 -18.74 8.89 12.08
C ARG A 60 -19.32 7.56 12.54
N LEU A 61 -20.30 7.03 11.80
CA LEU A 61 -20.89 5.72 12.09
C LEU A 61 -19.81 4.64 12.18
N THR A 62 -18.90 4.59 11.20
CA THR A 62 -17.81 3.60 11.18
C THR A 62 -16.84 3.76 12.36
N TYR A 63 -16.44 5.00 12.64
CA TYR A 63 -15.51 5.33 13.73
C TYR A 63 -16.08 4.95 15.10
N TYR A 64 -17.31 5.38 15.42
CA TYR A 64 -17.94 5.11 16.72
C TYR A 64 -18.42 3.66 16.86
N ALA A 65 -18.79 3.01 15.74
CA ALA A 65 -19.16 1.60 15.77
C ALA A 65 -17.97 0.66 16.01
N TRP A 66 -16.73 1.13 15.86
CA TRP A 66 -15.55 0.25 15.92
C TRP A 66 -15.45 -0.53 17.23
N LYS A 67 -15.60 0.13 18.38
CA LYS A 67 -15.60 -0.52 19.72
C LYS A 67 -16.98 -1.04 20.17
N SER A 68 -17.99 -0.98 19.30
CA SER A 68 -19.34 -1.39 19.69
C SER A 68 -19.36 -2.88 20.03
N LYS A 69 -19.99 -3.21 21.16
CA LYS A 69 -20.32 -4.59 21.56
C LYS A 69 -21.45 -5.20 20.72
N LYS A 70 -22.13 -4.39 19.89
CA LYS A 70 -23.19 -4.87 18.99
C LYS A 70 -22.57 -5.58 17.78
N ARG A 71 -23.34 -6.51 17.17
CA ARG A 71 -22.95 -7.20 15.94
C ARG A 71 -22.93 -6.25 14.75
N ILE A 72 -21.77 -5.65 14.48
CA ILE A 72 -21.55 -4.70 13.39
C ILE A 72 -20.50 -5.24 12.43
N SER A 73 -20.79 -5.20 11.13
CA SER A 73 -19.81 -5.54 10.09
C SER A 73 -18.96 -4.31 9.74
N ARG A 74 -17.82 -4.18 10.44
CA ARG A 74 -16.84 -3.10 10.25
C ARG A 74 -16.25 -3.08 8.85
N LEU A 75 -15.92 -4.25 8.32
CA LEU A 75 -15.43 -4.39 6.95
C LEU A 75 -16.49 -3.93 5.93
N SER A 76 -17.77 -4.27 6.12
CA SER A 76 -18.84 -3.85 5.21
C SER A 76 -19.00 -2.32 5.20
N LEU A 77 -18.89 -1.67 6.36
CA LEU A 77 -18.90 -0.20 6.45
C LEU A 77 -17.73 0.42 5.67
N LEU A 78 -16.51 -0.09 5.86
CA LEU A 78 -15.31 0.35 5.14
C LEU A 78 -15.42 0.16 3.62
N GLN A 79 -15.89 -1.00 3.17
CA GLN A 79 -16.10 -1.28 1.74
C GLN A 79 -17.08 -0.28 1.13
N LYS A 80 -18.16 0.05 1.85
CA LYS A 80 -19.15 1.02 1.36
C LYS A 80 -18.69 2.46 1.42
N LEU A 81 -17.87 2.84 2.39
CA LEU A 81 -17.17 4.13 2.36
C LEU A 81 -16.31 4.25 1.10
N LYS A 82 -15.54 3.20 0.77
CA LYS A 82 -14.71 3.17 -0.44
C LYS A 82 -15.55 3.26 -1.71
N GLU A 83 -16.58 2.44 -1.83
CA GLU A 83 -17.48 2.45 -3.00
C GLU A 83 -18.16 3.80 -3.21
N TYR A 84 -18.66 4.42 -2.12
CA TYR A 84 -19.35 5.70 -2.20
C TYR A 84 -18.39 6.86 -2.52
N TYR A 85 -17.19 6.86 -1.92
CA TYR A 85 -16.16 7.86 -2.22
C TYR A 85 -15.66 7.76 -3.67
N HIS A 86 -15.46 6.56 -4.21
CA HIS A 86 -14.97 6.38 -5.58
C HIS A 86 -16.07 6.29 -6.66
N GLY A 87 -17.35 6.30 -6.27
CA GLY A 87 -18.49 6.38 -7.20
C GLY A 87 -18.80 5.06 -7.90
N GLY A 88 -18.83 3.95 -7.15
CA GLY A 88 -19.39 2.66 -7.54
C GLY A 88 -19.02 2.16 -8.95
N LEU A 89 -17.96 1.35 -9.09
CA LEU A 89 -17.59 0.54 -10.27
C LEU A 89 -17.59 1.22 -11.67
N LYS A 90 -17.87 2.52 -11.81
CA LYS A 90 -17.67 3.23 -13.07
C LYS A 90 -16.17 3.45 -13.23
N SER A 91 -15.58 2.54 -14.00
CA SER A 91 -14.32 2.55 -14.74
C SER A 91 -13.79 3.96 -15.11
N LYS A 92 -13.41 4.76 -14.12
CA LYS A 92 -12.53 5.90 -14.35
C LYS A 92 -11.09 5.36 -14.31
N PRO A 93 -10.23 5.71 -15.28
CA PRO A 93 -8.83 5.28 -15.29
C PRO A 93 -8.18 5.60 -13.95
N LYS A 94 -7.24 4.74 -13.49
CA LYS A 94 -6.50 4.89 -12.22
C LYS A 94 -5.87 6.29 -12.03
N GLU A 95 -5.67 7.04 -13.11
CA GLU A 95 -5.16 8.42 -13.10
C GLU A 95 -6.15 9.49 -12.60
N TYR A 96 -7.43 9.15 -12.42
CA TYR A 96 -8.50 10.08 -12.03
C TYR A 96 -9.07 9.87 -10.61
N LEU A 97 -8.40 9.09 -9.75
CA LEU A 97 -8.81 8.96 -8.34
C LEU A 97 -8.57 10.22 -7.49
N ARG A 98 -8.09 11.31 -8.11
CA ARG A 98 -8.20 12.67 -7.59
C ARG A 98 -9.57 13.22 -7.95
N THR A 99 -10.58 12.87 -7.17
CA THR A 99 -11.80 13.66 -7.21
C THR A 99 -11.60 14.86 -6.31
N ASP A 100 -11.76 16.05 -6.86
CA ASP A 100 -12.02 17.35 -6.19
C ASP A 100 -13.30 17.31 -5.32
N LYS A 101 -13.64 16.14 -4.75
CA LYS A 101 -14.71 15.98 -3.79
C LYS A 101 -14.25 16.68 -2.53
N ALA A 102 -15.01 17.70 -2.12
CA ALA A 102 -14.82 18.45 -0.88
C ALA A 102 -14.89 17.51 0.34
N VAL A 103 -13.78 16.83 0.63
CA VAL A 103 -13.58 16.08 1.88
C VAL A 103 -13.18 17.12 2.92
N THR A 104 -13.99 17.26 3.96
CA THR A 104 -13.74 18.24 5.02
C THR A 104 -12.56 17.81 5.89
N GLU A 105 -11.92 18.75 6.59
CA GLU A 105 -10.91 18.45 7.61
C GLU A 105 -11.41 17.41 8.63
N GLN A 106 -12.70 17.50 8.99
CA GLN A 106 -13.35 16.54 9.88
C GLN A 106 -13.40 15.12 9.29
N SER A 107 -13.58 15.00 7.98
CA SER A 107 -13.55 13.70 7.30
C SER A 107 -12.15 13.09 7.33
N GLY A 108 -11.09 13.90 7.13
CA GLY A 108 -9.71 13.48 7.29
C GLY A 108 -9.41 12.98 8.71
N LYS A 109 -9.86 13.71 9.74
CA LYS A 109 -9.79 13.32 11.16
C LYS A 109 -10.41 11.96 11.42
N LEU A 110 -11.66 11.77 10.99
CA LEU A 110 -12.40 10.52 11.21
C LEU A 110 -11.78 9.35 10.47
N LEU A 111 -11.37 9.56 9.21
CA LEU A 111 -10.79 8.52 8.40
C LEU A 111 -9.42 8.08 8.94
N PHE A 112 -8.58 9.02 9.37
CA PHE A 112 -7.33 8.70 10.04
C PHE A 112 -7.57 7.96 11.35
N GLY A 113 -8.57 8.38 12.13
CA GLY A 113 -9.00 7.67 13.32
C GLY A 113 -9.43 6.23 13.03
N ILE A 114 -10.17 5.98 11.94
CA ILE A 114 -10.53 4.62 11.50
C ILE A 114 -9.28 3.82 11.10
N PHE A 115 -8.36 4.41 10.33
CA PHE A 115 -7.10 3.77 9.96
C PHE A 115 -6.29 3.35 11.19
N ARG A 116 -6.06 4.27 12.14
CA ARG A 116 -5.37 4.00 13.40
C ARG A 116 -6.00 2.84 14.18
N LYS A 117 -7.34 2.79 14.26
CA LYS A 117 -8.08 1.69 14.90
C LYS A 117 -7.87 0.33 14.23
N THR A 118 -7.52 0.28 12.95
CA THR A 118 -7.17 -1.00 12.30
C THR A 118 -5.82 -1.56 12.76
N PHE A 119 -5.01 -0.79 13.50
CA PHE A 119 -3.76 -1.26 14.10
C PHE A 119 -3.94 -1.44 15.62
N GLU A 120 -4.40 -0.40 16.32
CA GLU A 120 -4.48 -0.41 17.79
C GLU A 120 -5.68 -1.18 18.35
N GLU A 121 -6.71 -1.38 17.54
CA GLU A 121 -7.99 -1.98 17.96
C GLU A 121 -8.38 -3.13 17.01
N SER A 122 -7.37 -3.87 16.53
CA SER A 122 -7.50 -5.00 15.60
C SER A 122 -8.37 -6.14 16.16
N ALA A 123 -8.41 -6.33 17.49
CA ALA A 123 -9.24 -7.35 18.15
C ALA A 123 -10.76 -7.21 17.90
N TYR A 124 -11.23 -6.07 17.40
CA TYR A 124 -12.65 -5.84 17.08
C TYR A 124 -13.05 -6.26 15.66
N ILE A 125 -12.08 -6.70 14.85
CA ILE A 125 -12.30 -7.23 13.50
C ILE A 125 -11.69 -8.63 13.40
N LEU A 126 -12.24 -9.47 12.52
CA LEU A 126 -11.71 -10.81 12.30
C LEU A 126 -10.33 -10.72 11.64
N ASP A 127 -9.40 -11.60 12.03
CA ASP A 127 -8.03 -11.61 11.50
C ASP A 127 -8.01 -11.74 9.96
N ASN A 128 -8.86 -12.60 9.41
CA ASN A 128 -9.01 -12.76 7.96
C ASN A 128 -9.62 -11.55 7.22
N GLN A 129 -10.10 -10.54 7.96
CA GLN A 129 -10.62 -9.27 7.42
C GLN A 129 -9.68 -8.08 7.69
N LEU A 130 -8.72 -8.24 8.59
CA LEU A 130 -7.89 -7.16 9.11
C LEU A 130 -7.05 -6.49 8.00
N GLU A 131 -6.33 -7.29 7.23
CA GLU A 131 -5.50 -6.80 6.11
C GLU A 131 -6.33 -6.03 5.09
N GLN A 132 -7.55 -6.52 4.80
CA GLN A 132 -8.46 -5.85 3.87
C GLN A 132 -8.93 -4.51 4.44
N ALA A 133 -9.24 -4.44 5.74
CA ALA A 133 -9.63 -3.21 6.40
C ALA A 133 -8.50 -2.17 6.43
N GLN A 134 -7.28 -2.59 6.77
CA GLN A 134 -6.08 -1.76 6.72
C GLN A 134 -5.82 -1.24 5.30
N SER A 135 -5.93 -2.10 4.29
CA SER A 135 -5.77 -1.73 2.88
C SER A 135 -6.83 -0.72 2.40
N ILE A 136 -8.11 -0.93 2.75
CA ILE A 136 -9.19 -0.02 2.38
C ILE A 136 -8.99 1.36 3.03
N SER A 137 -8.77 1.39 4.34
CA SER A 137 -8.58 2.65 5.08
C SER A 137 -7.32 3.41 4.64
N ASN A 138 -6.21 2.71 4.41
CA ASN A 138 -5.00 3.28 3.82
C ASN A 138 -5.30 3.94 2.46
N ASN A 139 -5.99 3.24 1.55
CA ASN A 139 -6.28 3.77 0.22
C ASN A 139 -7.17 5.02 0.26
N LEU A 140 -8.13 5.07 1.19
CA LEU A 140 -8.97 6.24 1.37
C LEU A 140 -8.17 7.46 1.86
N LEU A 141 -7.08 7.26 2.62
CA LEU A 141 -6.23 8.34 3.13
C LEU A 141 -5.26 8.94 2.08
N ILE A 142 -5.19 8.38 0.86
CA ILE A 142 -4.29 8.90 -0.17
C ILE A 142 -4.66 10.36 -0.49
N ASN A 143 -3.65 11.23 -0.47
CA ASN A 143 -3.79 12.68 -0.70
C ASN A 143 -4.68 13.41 0.32
N MET A 144 -4.92 12.85 1.50
CA MET A 144 -5.65 13.53 2.57
C MET A 144 -4.69 14.15 3.58
N GLU A 145 -4.97 15.40 3.94
CA GLU A 145 -4.35 16.05 5.09
C GLU A 145 -5.00 15.53 6.38
N ILE A 146 -4.18 15.29 7.40
CA ILE A 146 -4.58 14.82 8.72
C ILE A 146 -4.08 15.80 9.78
N PRO A 147 -4.65 15.79 11.00
CA PRO A 147 -4.17 16.65 12.09
C PRO A 147 -2.72 16.36 12.46
N ALA A 148 -2.06 17.35 13.06
CA ALA A 148 -0.68 17.22 13.57
C ALA A 148 -0.48 15.99 14.49
N SER A 149 -1.43 15.73 15.40
CA SER A 149 -1.40 14.53 16.26
C SER A 149 -1.44 13.21 15.47
N GLY A 150 -1.99 13.23 14.25
CA GLY A 150 -1.98 12.09 13.35
C GLY A 150 -0.62 11.93 12.65
N ILE A 151 0.04 13.04 12.30
CA ILE A 151 1.40 13.02 11.75
C ILE A 151 2.39 12.44 12.77
N GLU A 152 2.31 12.89 14.02
CA GLU A 152 3.12 12.37 15.13
C GLU A 152 2.94 10.86 15.32
N TRP A 153 1.68 10.40 15.29
CA TRP A 153 1.36 8.98 15.36
C TRP A 153 1.95 8.21 14.18
N LEU A 154 1.78 8.70 12.95
CA LEU A 154 2.35 8.06 11.76
C LEU A 154 3.87 7.92 11.84
N CYS A 155 4.57 8.95 12.33
CA CYS A 155 6.03 8.95 12.45
C CYS A 155 6.51 7.96 13.52
N SER A 156 5.82 7.86 14.65
CA SER A 156 6.17 6.94 15.74
C SER A 156 5.90 5.47 15.42
N HIS A 157 4.98 5.17 14.50
CA HIS A 157 4.57 3.81 14.13
C HIS A 157 5.04 3.42 12.72
N ALA A 158 5.97 4.19 12.12
CA ALA A 158 6.37 4.05 10.72
C ALA A 158 6.95 2.66 10.36
N GLU A 159 7.58 1.98 11.32
CA GLU A 159 8.18 0.66 11.12
C GLU A 159 7.18 -0.50 11.24
N GLU A 160 6.02 -0.28 11.87
CA GLU A 160 5.05 -1.34 12.16
C GLU A 160 4.36 -1.88 10.91
N SER A 161 4.24 -1.06 9.87
CA SER A 161 3.58 -1.46 8.64
C SER A 161 4.02 -0.63 7.44
N LYS A 162 4.22 -1.32 6.30
CA LYS A 162 4.42 -0.68 4.99
C LYS A 162 3.30 0.31 4.66
N LEU A 163 2.08 0.08 5.17
CA LEU A 163 0.94 0.98 4.97
C LEU A 163 1.15 2.30 5.71
N ILE A 164 1.57 2.25 6.98
CA ILE A 164 1.86 3.44 7.79
C ILE A 164 3.03 4.21 7.19
N LEU A 165 4.12 3.52 6.86
CA LEU A 165 5.28 4.12 6.19
C LEU A 165 4.90 4.83 4.89
N ASN A 166 4.00 4.24 4.09
CA ASN A 166 3.48 4.86 2.87
C ASN A 166 2.64 6.11 3.11
N ARG A 167 2.09 6.33 4.31
CA ARG A 167 1.39 7.57 4.69
C ARG A 167 2.38 8.64 5.11
N VAL A 168 3.41 8.29 5.87
CA VAL A 168 4.51 9.20 6.22
C VAL A 168 5.20 9.70 4.95
N LEU A 169 5.76 8.78 4.17
CA LEU A 169 6.64 9.11 3.05
C LEU A 169 5.93 9.78 1.86
N ARG A 170 4.61 9.60 1.72
CA ARG A 170 3.81 10.14 0.61
C ARG A 170 2.72 11.09 1.09
N TYR A 171 2.93 11.70 2.25
CA TYR A 171 2.02 12.70 2.79
C TYR A 171 1.91 13.90 1.80
N PRO A 172 0.69 14.42 1.53
CA PRO A 172 0.46 15.28 0.37
C PRO A 172 1.02 16.70 0.49
N VAL A 173 1.27 17.17 1.70
CA VAL A 173 1.68 18.55 1.99
C VAL A 173 3.03 18.59 2.70
N LYS A 174 3.67 19.76 2.75
CA LYS A 174 4.90 19.94 3.52
C LYS A 174 4.61 19.77 5.01
N SER A 175 5.54 19.16 5.75
CA SER A 175 5.44 18.95 7.19
C SER A 175 6.83 18.94 7.79
N ASP A 176 7.04 19.81 8.77
CA ASP A 176 8.33 19.96 9.46
C ASP A 176 8.64 18.73 10.32
N ASP A 177 7.61 18.13 10.92
CA ASP A 177 7.72 16.90 11.70
C ASP A 177 8.20 15.74 10.83
N ILE A 178 7.60 15.55 9.64
CA ILE A 178 8.01 14.46 8.74
C ILE A 178 9.39 14.73 8.14
N SER A 179 9.71 15.98 7.77
CA SER A 179 11.08 16.32 7.31
C SER A 179 12.13 16.05 8.39
N SER A 180 11.83 16.37 9.65
CA SER A 180 12.71 16.09 10.79
C SER A 180 12.84 14.59 11.04
N TRP A 181 11.72 13.87 11.01
CA TRP A 181 11.69 12.40 11.11
C TRP A 181 12.51 11.74 9.99
N ALA A 182 12.36 12.19 8.75
CA ALA A 182 13.09 11.64 7.60
C ALA A 182 14.60 11.88 7.71
N LYS A 183 15.00 13.05 8.20
CA LYS A 183 16.41 13.36 8.48
C LYS A 183 16.96 12.48 9.61
N ALA A 184 16.22 12.32 10.70
CA ALA A 184 16.62 11.46 11.83
C ALA A 184 16.73 9.98 11.44
N ASN A 185 15.90 9.53 10.49
CA ASN A 185 15.86 8.16 10.01
C ASN A 185 16.63 7.95 8.69
N TYR A 186 17.43 8.93 8.25
CA TYR A 186 18.15 8.82 6.99
C TYR A 186 19.06 7.58 6.97
N THR A 187 19.81 7.31 8.03
CA THR A 187 20.71 6.14 8.09
C THR A 187 20.04 4.87 8.62
N ASN A 188 18.73 4.89 8.87
CA ASN A 188 18.01 3.74 9.43
C ASN A 188 17.89 2.61 8.38
N ASN A 189 18.37 1.42 8.75
CA ASN A 189 18.37 0.22 7.90
C ASN A 189 16.96 -0.19 7.44
N ALA A 190 15.92 0.06 8.25
CA ALA A 190 14.54 -0.28 7.94
C ALA A 190 13.99 0.45 6.69
N PHE A 191 14.63 1.55 6.28
CA PHE A 191 14.13 2.42 5.22
C PHE A 191 15.09 2.58 4.03
N ARG A 192 16.16 1.77 3.95
CA ARG A 192 17.14 1.85 2.85
C ARG A 192 16.51 1.69 1.46
N ASN A 193 15.53 0.79 1.33
CA ASN A 193 14.76 0.63 0.08
C ASN A 193 13.79 1.80 -0.23
N ARG A 194 13.66 2.77 0.69
CA ARG A 194 12.84 3.99 0.55
C ARG A 194 13.68 5.25 0.43
N ARG A 195 14.98 5.13 0.15
CA ARG A 195 15.96 6.24 0.07
C ARG A 195 15.46 7.47 -0.67
N ALA A 196 14.93 7.30 -1.88
CA ALA A 196 14.45 8.42 -2.69
C ALA A 196 13.29 9.17 -2.00
N GLU A 197 12.38 8.45 -1.33
CA GLU A 197 11.28 9.08 -0.60
C GLU A 197 11.77 9.80 0.66
N LEU A 198 12.72 9.24 1.42
CA LEU A 198 13.35 9.95 2.53
C LEU A 198 14.04 11.24 2.08
N ILE A 199 14.83 11.17 1.01
CA ILE A 199 15.51 12.34 0.43
C ILE A 199 14.48 13.37 -0.02
N SER A 200 13.33 12.94 -0.55
CA SER A 200 12.28 13.86 -0.98
C SER A 200 11.81 14.79 0.14
N TRP A 201 11.79 14.30 1.39
CA TRP A 201 11.45 15.06 2.59
C TRP A 201 12.56 15.99 3.06
N ILE A 202 13.82 15.61 2.81
CA ILE A 202 14.98 16.46 3.06
C ILE A 202 15.01 17.62 2.05
N ILE A 203 14.74 17.33 0.78
CA ILE A 203 14.68 18.31 -0.33
C ILE A 203 13.67 19.43 -0.06
N ASP A 204 12.58 19.17 0.67
CA ASP A 204 11.61 20.23 0.97
C ASP A 204 12.16 21.35 1.85
N LYS A 205 13.21 21.03 2.63
CA LYS A 205 13.91 21.95 3.53
C LYS A 205 15.25 22.40 2.94
N ASP A 206 15.94 21.51 2.24
CA ASP A 206 17.19 21.77 1.55
C ASP A 206 17.11 21.31 0.08
N PRO A 207 16.63 22.17 -0.84
CA PRO A 207 16.45 21.82 -2.24
C PRO A 207 17.73 21.43 -2.99
N LEU A 208 18.90 21.71 -2.41
CA LEU A 208 20.19 21.41 -3.00
C LEU A 208 20.82 20.13 -2.43
N PHE A 209 20.15 19.45 -1.50
CA PHE A 209 20.62 18.19 -0.96
C PHE A 209 20.86 17.17 -2.08
N GLU A 210 22.03 16.54 -2.08
CA GLU A 210 22.39 15.45 -2.96
C GLU A 210 22.82 14.23 -2.15
N ILE A 211 22.42 13.05 -2.61
CA ILE A 211 22.89 11.79 -2.02
C ILE A 211 24.38 11.60 -2.32
N ASP A 212 25.16 11.26 -1.31
CA ASP A 212 26.56 10.92 -1.45
C ASP A 212 26.74 9.45 -1.89
N GLU A 213 27.91 9.15 -2.45
CA GLU A 213 28.21 7.81 -2.98
C GLU A 213 28.26 6.75 -1.87
N GLN A 214 28.72 7.11 -0.67
CA GLN A 214 28.84 6.17 0.44
C GLN A 214 27.46 5.67 0.88
N THR A 215 26.47 6.55 0.98
CA THR A 215 25.08 6.15 1.28
C THR A 215 24.55 5.15 0.25
N MET A 216 24.84 5.34 -1.04
CA MET A 216 24.41 4.40 -2.09
C MET A 216 25.10 3.03 -1.97
N ILE A 217 26.39 3.00 -1.65
CA ILE A 217 27.14 1.77 -1.43
C ILE A 217 26.55 1.02 -0.25
N GLU A 218 26.30 1.70 0.88
CA GLU A 218 25.72 1.07 2.06
C GLU A 218 24.32 0.51 1.82
N ASP A 219 23.48 1.26 1.09
CA ASP A 219 22.14 0.80 0.71
C ASP A 219 22.23 -0.47 -0.15
N PHE A 220 23.11 -0.48 -1.15
CA PHE A 220 23.35 -1.65 -1.99
C PHE A 220 23.85 -2.84 -1.17
N THR A 221 24.89 -2.66 -0.36
CA THR A 221 25.49 -3.73 0.44
C THR A 221 24.46 -4.34 1.40
N PHE A 222 23.68 -3.51 2.09
CA PHE A 222 22.63 -3.98 2.99
C PHE A 222 21.57 -4.78 2.23
N ILE A 223 20.98 -4.20 1.18
CA ILE A 223 19.89 -4.81 0.42
C ILE A 223 20.33 -6.15 -0.21
N SER A 224 21.51 -6.17 -0.84
CA SER A 224 22.03 -7.38 -1.49
C SER A 224 22.30 -8.50 -0.49
N LYS A 225 22.94 -8.19 0.65
CA LYS A 225 23.19 -9.19 1.70
C LYS A 225 21.89 -9.70 2.33
N SER A 226 20.94 -8.81 2.61
CA SER A 226 19.63 -9.22 3.14
C SER A 226 18.87 -10.12 2.17
N ASN A 227 18.90 -9.81 0.86
CA ASN A 227 18.25 -10.64 -0.15
C ASN A 227 18.92 -12.00 -0.30
N ILE A 228 20.27 -12.06 -0.33
CA ILE A 228 21.01 -13.33 -0.38
C ILE A 228 20.65 -14.20 0.83
N ASN A 229 20.69 -13.64 2.04
CA ASN A 229 20.36 -14.37 3.26
C ASN A 229 18.92 -14.90 3.22
N ALA A 230 17.95 -14.08 2.78
CA ALA A 230 16.56 -14.51 2.66
C ALA A 230 16.37 -15.68 1.67
N ILE A 231 17.11 -15.68 0.55
CA ILE A 231 17.11 -16.77 -0.43
C ILE A 231 17.72 -18.04 0.18
N VAL A 232 18.84 -17.92 0.89
CA VAL A 232 19.51 -19.04 1.56
C VAL A 232 18.57 -19.65 2.61
N GLU A 233 17.98 -18.84 3.49
CA GLU A 233 17.03 -19.30 4.51
C GLU A 233 15.82 -20.01 3.88
N TYR A 234 15.26 -19.45 2.80
CA TYR A 234 14.16 -20.07 2.05
C TYR A 234 14.55 -21.45 1.50
N ASN A 235 15.71 -21.55 0.84
CA ASN A 235 16.21 -22.80 0.29
C ASN A 235 16.49 -23.84 1.37
N THR A 236 17.13 -23.44 2.49
CA THR A 236 17.41 -24.34 3.61
C THR A 236 16.14 -24.96 4.19
N VAL A 237 15.07 -24.18 4.33
CA VAL A 237 13.77 -24.70 4.80
C VAL A 237 13.16 -25.66 3.77
N LEU A 238 13.25 -25.35 2.47
CA LEU A 238 12.78 -26.27 1.42
C LEU A 238 13.54 -27.60 1.44
N GLU A 239 14.87 -27.56 1.51
CA GLU A 239 15.72 -28.75 1.59
C GLU A 239 15.43 -29.57 2.86
N ALA A 240 15.26 -28.91 4.01
CA ALA A 240 14.87 -29.57 5.25
C ALA A 240 13.50 -30.25 5.12
N ASN A 241 12.52 -29.60 4.49
CA ASN A 241 11.20 -30.19 4.22
C ASN A 241 11.30 -31.40 3.29
N GLU A 242 12.17 -31.36 2.28
CA GLU A 242 12.43 -32.50 1.39
C GLU A 242 13.07 -33.68 2.13
N ILE A 243 14.06 -33.43 3.00
CA ILE A 243 14.70 -34.45 3.84
C ILE A 243 13.68 -35.09 4.79
N ILE A 244 12.86 -34.29 5.49
CA ILE A 244 11.81 -34.79 6.38
C ILE A 244 10.82 -35.66 5.60
N MET A 245 10.39 -35.23 4.42
CA MET A 245 9.48 -36.01 3.58
C MET A 245 10.11 -37.29 3.04
N LYS A 246 11.41 -37.30 2.77
CA LYS A 246 12.14 -38.49 2.33
C LYS A 246 12.30 -39.50 3.46
N ASP A 247 12.73 -39.05 4.64
CA ASP A 247 13.14 -39.93 5.73
C ASP A 247 11.95 -40.35 6.61
N LEU A 248 10.98 -39.45 6.78
CA LEU A 248 9.84 -39.65 7.68
C LEU A 248 8.50 -39.64 6.94
N GLY A 249 8.47 -39.40 5.63
CA GLY A 249 7.23 -39.28 4.86
C GLY A 249 6.31 -40.50 4.99
N ASP A 250 6.86 -41.71 5.02
CA ASP A 250 6.07 -42.94 5.20
C ASP A 250 5.52 -43.10 6.62
N VAL A 251 6.21 -42.56 7.62
CA VAL A 251 5.75 -42.57 9.02
C VAL A 251 4.69 -41.50 9.24
N LEU A 252 4.91 -40.31 8.67
CA LEU A 252 4.00 -39.16 8.75
C LEU A 252 2.72 -39.37 7.93
N LYS A 253 2.76 -40.11 6.81
CA LYS A 253 1.61 -40.41 5.95
C LYS A 253 0.76 -41.61 6.41
N ARG A 254 1.21 -42.43 7.36
CA ARG A 254 0.45 -43.60 7.83
C ARG A 254 -0.69 -43.20 8.79
N LYS A 255 -1.73 -42.57 8.24
CA LYS A 255 -3.09 -42.54 8.80
C LYS A 255 -3.98 -43.41 7.91
N GLY A 256 -4.11 -44.69 8.25
CA GLY A 256 -5.09 -45.56 7.61
C GLY A 256 -6.51 -45.19 8.07
N ASN A 257 -7.23 -44.42 7.26
CA ASN A 257 -8.69 -44.31 7.04
C ASN A 257 -9.76 -44.62 8.12
N ASN A 258 -9.47 -44.82 9.40
CA ASN A 258 -10.51 -45.03 10.44
C ASN A 258 -10.39 -44.01 11.57
N SER A 259 -10.63 -42.73 11.28
CA SER A 259 -10.62 -41.64 12.28
C SER A 259 -11.87 -41.55 13.17
N PHE A 260 -12.82 -42.48 13.07
CA PHE A 260 -14.03 -42.46 13.91
C PHE A 260 -13.83 -43.03 15.32
N LEU A 261 -12.74 -43.74 15.61
CA LEU A 261 -12.62 -44.57 16.83
C LEU A 261 -11.51 -44.15 17.82
N ASN A 262 -10.74 -43.08 17.57
CA ASN A 262 -9.69 -42.70 18.53
C ASN A 262 -9.59 -41.18 18.76
N PRO A 263 -10.29 -40.63 19.77
CA PRO A 263 -10.25 -39.22 20.12
C PRO A 263 -8.99 -38.79 20.88
N TYR A 264 -8.05 -39.71 21.13
CA TYR A 264 -6.79 -39.47 21.86
C TYR A 264 -5.53 -39.59 20.99
N ALA A 265 -5.67 -39.66 19.67
CA ALA A 265 -4.52 -39.50 18.79
C ALA A 265 -4.14 -38.01 18.75
N GLU A 266 -3.32 -37.55 19.69
CA GLU A 266 -2.59 -36.30 19.54
C GLU A 266 -1.75 -36.40 18.26
N GLU A 267 -2.20 -35.69 17.22
CA GLU A 267 -1.64 -35.77 15.89
C GLU A 267 -0.29 -35.05 15.86
N TRP A 268 0.80 -35.78 15.61
CA TRP A 268 2.05 -35.17 15.17
C TRP A 268 1.92 -34.77 13.68
N GLN A 269 1.09 -33.77 13.39
CA GLN A 269 1.11 -33.12 12.08
C GLN A 269 2.32 -32.19 12.03
N ILE A 270 3.33 -32.55 11.25
CA ILE A 270 4.43 -31.61 10.96
C ILE A 270 3.93 -30.63 9.93
N ASN A 271 3.91 -29.35 10.29
CA ASN A 271 3.63 -28.27 9.35
C ASN A 271 4.84 -28.09 8.42
N LEU A 272 4.76 -28.65 7.21
CA LEU A 272 5.76 -28.50 6.13
C LEU A 272 5.34 -27.39 5.13
N GLU A 273 4.63 -26.37 5.62
CA GLU A 273 4.28 -25.21 4.81
C GLU A 273 5.54 -24.59 4.19
N ARG A 274 5.38 -24.14 2.94
CA ARG A 274 6.47 -23.47 2.25
C ARG A 274 6.70 -22.11 2.91
N PRO A 275 7.96 -21.75 3.20
CA PRO A 275 8.27 -20.43 3.75
C PRO A 275 7.90 -19.34 2.74
N ASN A 276 7.49 -18.17 3.23
CA ASN A 276 7.27 -17.01 2.39
C ASN A 276 8.60 -16.28 2.13
N LEU A 277 9.01 -16.19 0.87
CA LEU A 277 10.21 -15.43 0.48
C LEU A 277 9.87 -13.95 0.32
N HIS A 278 10.47 -13.11 1.16
CA HIS A 278 10.35 -11.65 1.06
C HIS A 278 11.68 -11.02 0.69
N LEU A 279 11.78 -10.50 -0.54
CA LEU A 279 12.94 -9.76 -1.01
C LEU A 279 12.66 -8.26 -0.99
N TYR A 280 13.71 -7.49 -0.74
CA TYR A 280 13.72 -6.06 -1.03
C TYR A 280 13.70 -5.84 -2.54
N ASP A 281 12.84 -4.92 -2.99
CA ASP A 281 12.91 -4.39 -4.35
C ASP A 281 14.29 -3.76 -4.55
N THR A 282 15.11 -4.32 -5.44
CA THR A 282 16.39 -3.70 -5.80
C THR A 282 16.12 -2.56 -6.79
N PRO A 283 16.77 -1.40 -6.65
CA PRO A 283 16.75 -0.36 -7.70
C PRO A 283 17.32 -0.85 -9.05
N HIS A 284 18.00 -2.00 -9.02
CA HIS A 284 18.86 -2.58 -10.07
C HIS A 284 18.18 -3.68 -10.90
N GLY A 285 16.95 -4.08 -10.57
CA GLY A 285 16.17 -4.96 -11.44
C GLY A 285 16.82 -6.32 -11.63
N SER A 286 16.75 -7.14 -10.59
CA SER A 286 16.73 -8.59 -10.75
C SER A 286 15.65 -9.08 -9.80
N SER A 287 14.41 -9.08 -10.31
CA SER A 287 13.40 -9.98 -9.78
C SER A 287 14.03 -11.37 -9.89
N ALA A 288 14.45 -11.95 -8.76
CA ALA A 288 14.72 -13.38 -8.71
C ALA A 288 13.51 -14.02 -9.39
N GLN A 289 13.75 -14.65 -10.54
CA GLN A 289 12.66 -15.20 -11.34
C GLN A 289 11.95 -16.18 -10.41
N HIS A 290 10.73 -15.83 -10.03
CA HIS A 290 9.92 -16.70 -9.21
C HIS A 290 9.65 -17.93 -10.05
N ILE A 291 10.41 -19.00 -9.81
CA ILE A 291 10.06 -20.32 -10.29
C ILE A 291 9.05 -20.82 -9.26
N PRO A 292 7.79 -21.10 -9.64
CA PRO A 292 6.81 -21.58 -8.69
C PRO A 292 7.25 -22.95 -8.12
N GLY A 293 7.76 -22.95 -6.89
CA GLY A 293 7.86 -24.14 -6.06
C GLY A 293 9.16 -24.95 -6.09
N GLY A 294 10.28 -24.36 -6.51
CA GLY A 294 11.60 -24.98 -6.42
C GLY A 294 12.61 -24.10 -5.70
N LEU A 295 13.83 -24.62 -5.52
CA LEU A 295 14.96 -23.86 -5.00
C LEU A 295 15.22 -22.62 -5.85
N MET A 296 15.60 -21.54 -5.18
CA MET A 296 15.94 -20.27 -5.81
C MET A 296 17.44 -20.22 -6.04
N ALA A 297 17.87 -19.74 -7.21
CA ALA A 297 19.29 -19.49 -7.46
C ALA A 297 19.80 -18.41 -6.49
N VAL A 298 20.85 -18.72 -5.74
CA VAL A 298 21.53 -17.76 -4.87
C VAL A 298 22.51 -16.97 -5.74
N PRO A 299 22.35 -15.64 -5.89
CA PRO A 299 23.27 -14.84 -6.70
C PRO A 299 24.64 -14.71 -6.01
N GLU A 300 25.71 -14.66 -6.81
CA GLU A 300 27.05 -14.35 -6.31
C GLU A 300 27.15 -12.86 -5.97
N TYR A 301 27.68 -12.54 -4.78
CA TYR A 301 27.72 -11.15 -4.32
C TYR A 301 28.66 -10.30 -5.16
N GLU A 302 29.77 -10.88 -5.59
CA GLU A 302 30.81 -10.24 -6.41
C GLU A 302 30.26 -9.81 -7.78
N GLU A 303 29.37 -10.61 -8.38
CA GLU A 303 28.69 -10.25 -9.63
C GLU A 303 27.72 -9.09 -9.44
N LEU A 304 26.93 -9.12 -8.35
CA LEU A 304 26.02 -8.02 -8.00
C LEU A 304 26.79 -6.72 -7.74
N GLU A 305 27.94 -6.83 -7.06
CA GLU A 305 28.80 -5.71 -6.73
C GLU A 305 29.42 -5.11 -7.98
N ALA A 306 29.97 -5.94 -8.87
CA ALA A 306 30.50 -5.50 -10.16
C ALA A 306 29.44 -4.78 -11.00
N ASP A 307 28.21 -5.32 -11.07
CA ASP A 307 27.09 -4.68 -11.77
C ASP A 307 26.74 -3.32 -11.16
N PHE A 308 26.65 -3.25 -9.82
CA PHE A 308 26.36 -2.01 -9.10
C PHE A 308 27.39 -0.92 -9.40
N TYR A 309 28.69 -1.21 -9.25
CA TYR A 309 29.74 -0.23 -9.50
C TYR A 309 29.78 0.22 -10.97
N SER A 310 29.47 -0.67 -11.93
CA SER A 310 29.39 -0.32 -13.34
C SER A 310 28.27 0.69 -13.66
N LYS A 311 27.19 0.70 -12.86
CA LYS A 311 25.99 1.54 -13.05
C LYS A 311 25.84 2.64 -12.00
N ARG A 312 26.72 2.73 -11.00
CA ARG A 312 26.55 3.58 -9.78
C ARG A 312 26.09 5.01 -10.05
N GLN A 313 26.71 5.68 -11.02
CA GLN A 313 26.41 7.07 -11.36
C GLN A 313 25.00 7.21 -11.95
N HIS A 314 24.58 6.26 -12.77
CA HIS A 314 23.22 6.22 -13.32
C HIS A 314 22.19 5.99 -12.20
N LEU A 315 22.53 5.15 -11.22
CA LEU A 315 21.67 4.82 -10.08
C LEU A 315 21.50 6.02 -9.15
N MET A 316 22.58 6.74 -8.83
CA MET A 316 22.54 8.01 -8.11
C MET A 316 21.60 9.02 -8.79
N ARG A 317 21.77 9.22 -10.11
CA ARG A 317 20.90 10.11 -10.90
C ARG A 317 19.44 9.70 -10.82
N LYS A 318 19.14 8.40 -10.97
CA LYS A 318 17.78 7.85 -10.86
C LYS A 318 17.19 8.09 -9.46
N THR A 319 17.96 7.85 -8.40
CA THR A 319 17.54 8.13 -7.01
C THR A 319 17.19 9.60 -6.83
N MET A 320 18.05 10.51 -7.28
CA MET A 320 17.80 11.96 -7.19
C MET A 320 16.60 12.40 -8.01
N ILE A 321 16.41 11.88 -9.23
CA ILE A 321 15.22 12.16 -10.05
C ILE A 321 13.95 11.79 -9.27
N TRP A 322 13.90 10.60 -8.67
CA TRP A 322 12.73 10.18 -7.90
C TRP A 322 12.55 10.98 -6.62
N ALA A 323 13.62 11.34 -5.92
CA ALA A 323 13.54 12.16 -4.73
C ALA A 323 12.94 13.55 -5.03
N ILE A 324 13.43 14.23 -6.08
CA ILE A 324 12.88 15.51 -6.52
C ILE A 324 11.43 15.32 -6.99
N THR A 325 11.13 14.25 -7.70
CA THR A 325 9.76 13.93 -8.15
C THR A 325 8.78 13.83 -6.98
N TYR A 326 9.19 13.17 -5.89
CA TYR A 326 8.36 12.96 -4.70
C TYR A 326 8.30 14.15 -3.75
N SER A 327 9.25 15.09 -3.84
CA SER A 327 9.25 16.29 -2.99
C SER A 327 8.00 17.14 -3.20
N ARG A 328 7.69 18.00 -2.24
CA ARG A 328 6.55 18.93 -2.27
C ARG A 328 6.97 20.36 -2.68
N ILE A 329 8.14 20.54 -3.31
CA ILE A 329 8.51 21.81 -3.98
C ILE A 329 7.68 21.97 -5.27
N ASP A 330 7.52 23.20 -5.76
CA ASP A 330 6.73 23.47 -6.97
C ASP A 330 7.43 22.99 -8.26
N ASN A 331 6.64 22.89 -9.33
CA ASN A 331 7.10 22.34 -10.60
C ASN A 331 8.23 23.14 -11.26
N HIS A 332 8.31 24.45 -11.04
CA HIS A 332 9.39 25.25 -11.62
C HIS A 332 10.73 24.90 -10.96
N HIS A 333 10.76 24.83 -9.62
CA HIS A 333 11.96 24.38 -8.90
C HIS A 333 12.32 22.92 -9.22
N LYS A 334 11.33 22.02 -9.31
CA LYS A 334 11.59 20.63 -9.76
C LYS A 334 12.23 20.60 -11.14
N PHE A 335 11.74 21.41 -12.08
CA PHE A 335 12.30 21.49 -13.42
C PHE A 335 13.78 21.88 -13.38
N ILE A 336 14.13 22.95 -12.66
CA ILE A 336 15.52 23.41 -12.53
C ILE A 336 16.44 22.31 -11.99
N LEU A 337 16.00 21.61 -10.93
CA LEU A 337 16.80 20.56 -10.30
C LEU A 337 16.92 19.31 -11.18
N LEU A 338 15.83 18.87 -11.80
CA LEU A 338 15.78 17.64 -12.59
C LEU A 338 16.66 17.70 -13.85
N LYS A 339 16.87 18.88 -14.44
CA LYS A 339 17.76 19.06 -15.59
C LYS A 339 19.17 18.55 -15.34
N LYS A 340 19.67 18.69 -14.10
CA LYS A 340 21.03 18.29 -13.71
C LYS A 340 21.29 16.80 -13.89
N TYR A 341 20.24 15.98 -13.81
CA TYR A 341 20.35 14.52 -13.84
C TYR A 341 19.97 13.91 -15.18
N TYR A 342 19.75 14.72 -16.22
CA TYR A 342 19.43 14.22 -17.56
C TYR A 342 20.66 13.61 -18.24
N ASP A 343 20.45 12.42 -18.79
CA ASP A 343 21.26 11.76 -19.80
C ASP A 343 20.34 10.85 -20.63
N GLY A 344 20.84 10.28 -21.73
CA GLY A 344 20.03 9.39 -22.57
C GLY A 344 19.49 8.16 -21.83
N ARG A 345 20.16 7.69 -20.76
CA ARG A 345 19.75 6.53 -19.96
C ARG A 345 18.66 6.86 -18.94
N THR A 346 18.61 8.11 -18.45
CA THR A 346 17.65 8.59 -17.44
C THR A 346 16.38 9.17 -18.06
N PHE A 347 16.33 9.32 -19.40
CA PHE A 347 15.15 9.76 -20.14
C PHE A 347 13.83 9.10 -19.68
N PRO A 348 13.73 7.75 -19.53
CA PRO A 348 12.49 7.13 -19.08
C PRO A 348 12.03 7.61 -17.70
N SER A 349 12.97 7.81 -16.77
CA SER A 349 12.67 8.28 -15.40
C SER A 349 12.17 9.72 -15.41
N LEU A 350 12.79 10.59 -16.20
CA LEU A 350 12.37 11.99 -16.35
C LEU A 350 11.03 12.13 -17.07
N LEU A 351 10.76 11.32 -18.08
CA LEU A 351 9.45 11.27 -18.74
C LEU A 351 8.34 10.89 -17.75
N ILE A 352 8.56 9.85 -16.94
CA ILE A 352 7.58 9.43 -15.93
C ILE A 352 7.42 10.51 -14.85
N SER A 353 8.53 11.13 -14.42
CA SER A 353 8.50 12.25 -13.47
C SER A 353 7.64 13.41 -13.97
N GLY A 354 7.85 13.86 -15.21
CA GLY A 354 7.09 14.94 -15.83
C GLY A 354 5.60 14.63 -15.93
N LYS A 355 5.22 13.41 -16.33
CA LYS A 355 3.82 12.96 -16.35
C LYS A 355 3.20 12.97 -14.95
N LYS A 356 3.90 12.39 -13.97
CA LYS A 356 3.41 12.26 -12.59
C LYS A 356 3.19 13.60 -11.90
N THR A 357 4.09 14.55 -12.14
CA THR A 357 4.05 15.91 -11.57
C THR A 357 3.25 16.89 -12.42
N LYS A 358 2.78 16.47 -13.61
CA LYS A 358 2.17 17.34 -14.62
C LYS A 358 3.07 18.54 -14.98
N ASN A 359 4.38 18.32 -15.01
CA ASN A 359 5.37 19.37 -15.28
C ASN A 359 5.59 19.53 -16.79
N VAL A 360 4.79 20.39 -17.41
CA VAL A 360 4.85 20.66 -18.86
C VAL A 360 6.17 21.30 -19.29
N GLU A 361 6.77 22.13 -18.42
CA GLU A 361 8.05 22.80 -18.69
C GLU A 361 9.18 21.77 -18.87
N LEU A 362 9.26 20.79 -17.95
CA LEU A 362 10.19 19.68 -18.06
C LEU A 362 9.96 18.86 -19.35
N LEU A 363 8.72 18.53 -19.67
CA LEU A 363 8.39 17.72 -20.85
C LEU A 363 8.75 18.44 -22.17
N LYS A 364 8.48 19.75 -22.27
CA LYS A 364 8.90 20.56 -23.42
C LYS A 364 10.41 20.65 -23.55
N TRP A 365 11.11 20.81 -22.42
CA TRP A 365 12.57 20.85 -22.43
C TRP A 365 13.16 19.52 -22.92
N ILE A 366 12.67 18.37 -22.43
CA ILE A 366 13.11 17.05 -22.90
C ILE A 366 12.85 16.87 -24.40
N LEU A 367 11.70 17.33 -24.91
CA LEU A 367 11.36 17.27 -26.33
C LEU A 367 12.36 18.04 -27.19
N ASN A 368 12.81 19.21 -26.74
CA ASN A 368 13.79 20.03 -27.45
C ASN A 368 15.23 19.49 -27.43
N LEU A 369 15.50 18.41 -26.67
CA LEU A 369 16.79 17.72 -26.64
C LEU A 369 16.86 16.52 -27.58
N GLN A 370 15.72 16.13 -28.18
CA GLN A 370 15.66 15.14 -29.25
C GLN A 370 16.01 15.83 -30.58
#